data_AF-A0AAD6UIZ0-F1
#
_entry.id   AF-A0AAD6UIZ0-F1
#
_cell.length_a   1.000
_cell.length_b   1.000
_cell.length_c   1.000
_cell.angle_alpha   90.00
_cell.angle_beta   90.00
_cell.angle_gamma   90.00
#
_symmetry.space_group_name_H-M   'P 1'
#
loop_
_entity.id
_entity.type
_entity.pdbx_description
1 polymer ?
#
loop_
_entity_poly.entity_id
_entity_poly.type
_entity_poly.pdbx_seq_one_letter_code
_entity_poly.pdbx_strand_id
1 'polypeptide(L)'
;MPLVVHPSSTCDVCLESYATENDAHPHAIPCGHIFCRVCLVTVEPTNCPLCRKAFNRERIKKLHVDRPELDMESDLLQRVALNFDALPPTKAQLSIDLGAWLAGRPEDDHIALRKAWAAFQVYDTLSERKAHDKQKIKRFERMLAQRNEENEYDRDTFKAVESSLLAQVSQLTAYVLLLSVVSSLTCAVVSRLGRLQIWRLKSTPSDSS
;
A
#
# COMPACT_ATOMS: atom_id res chain seq x y z
N MET A 1 35.73 -31.71 -1.75
CA MET A 1 34.81 -30.56 -1.61
C MET A 1 34.85 -30.13 -0.15
N PRO A 2 35.16 -28.87 0.16
CA PRO A 2 35.11 -28.37 1.53
C PRO A 2 33.67 -28.33 2.02
N LEU A 3 33.46 -28.69 3.30
CA LEU A 3 32.17 -28.52 3.97
C LEU A 3 32.04 -27.06 4.41
N VAL A 4 31.02 -26.36 3.90
CA VAL A 4 30.73 -24.98 4.30
C VAL A 4 29.65 -25.00 5.38
N VAL A 5 29.98 -24.49 6.57
CA VAL A 5 29.02 -24.34 7.68
C VAL A 5 28.55 -22.89 7.71
N HIS A 6 27.24 -22.66 7.68
CA HIS A 6 26.69 -21.30 7.73
C HIS A 6 26.78 -20.73 9.16
N PRO A 7 27.01 -19.42 9.36
CA PRO A 7 27.07 -18.84 10.71
C PRO A 7 25.79 -19.03 11.54
N SER A 8 24.65 -19.21 10.89
CA SER A 8 23.36 -19.50 11.55
C SER A 8 23.11 -20.99 11.76
N SER A 9 24.08 -21.87 11.48
CA SER A 9 23.92 -23.30 11.71
C SER A 9 23.88 -23.59 13.21
N THR A 10 22.91 -24.40 13.61
CA THR A 10 22.65 -24.79 15.00
C THR A 10 22.76 -26.30 15.17
N CYS A 11 22.91 -26.77 16.41
CA CYS A 11 22.81 -28.18 16.75
C CYS A 11 21.36 -28.67 16.69
N ASP A 12 21.06 -29.76 15.98
CA ASP A 12 19.67 -30.27 15.86
C ASP A 12 19.09 -30.85 17.16
N VAL A 13 19.89 -30.96 18.22
CA VAL A 13 19.46 -31.50 19.53
C VAL A 13 19.17 -30.39 20.53
N CYS A 14 20.12 -29.47 20.77
CA CYS A 14 19.93 -28.36 21.71
C CYS A 14 19.48 -27.04 21.06
N LEU A 15 19.49 -26.96 19.73
CA LEU A 15 19.18 -25.77 18.93
C LEU A 15 20.10 -24.55 19.21
N GLU A 16 21.23 -24.77 19.89
CA GLU A 16 22.23 -23.72 20.12
C GLU A 16 23.08 -23.50 18.86
N SER A 17 23.48 -22.25 18.63
CA SER A 17 24.36 -21.87 17.53
C SER A 17 25.77 -22.39 17.75
N TYR A 18 26.41 -22.87 16.68
CA TYR A 18 27.79 -23.31 16.77
C TYR A 18 28.72 -22.12 17.02
N ALA A 19 29.49 -22.16 18.11
CA ALA A 19 30.42 -21.10 18.49
C ALA A 19 31.88 -21.58 18.40
N THR A 20 32.80 -20.65 18.11
CA THR A 20 34.25 -20.95 17.98
C THR A 20 34.99 -21.02 19.32
N GLU A 21 34.39 -20.52 20.41
CA GLU A 21 35.12 -20.33 21.68
C GLU A 21 34.70 -21.32 22.78
N ASN A 22 33.60 -22.07 22.59
CA ASN A 22 32.99 -22.91 23.62
C ASN A 22 32.86 -24.38 23.17
N ASP A 23 32.40 -25.26 24.06
CA ASP A 23 32.05 -26.66 23.76
C ASP A 23 30.90 -26.83 22.74
N ALA A 24 30.31 -25.72 22.31
CA ALA A 24 29.35 -25.61 21.20
C ALA A 24 30.00 -25.72 19.81
N HIS A 25 31.19 -26.31 19.67
CA HIS A 25 31.77 -26.58 18.36
C HIS A 25 31.06 -27.73 17.64
N PRO A 26 30.95 -27.68 16.30
CA PRO A 26 30.38 -28.76 15.52
C PRO A 26 31.31 -29.98 15.51
N HIS A 27 30.74 -31.16 15.79
CA HIS A 27 31.42 -32.44 15.76
C HIS A 27 30.69 -33.40 14.84
N ALA A 28 31.43 -34.09 13.97
CA ALA A 28 30.90 -35.10 13.08
C ALA A 28 31.07 -36.50 13.68
N ILE A 29 30.00 -37.30 13.59
CA ILE A 29 30.02 -38.73 13.92
C ILE A 29 30.19 -39.58 12.64
N PRO A 30 30.56 -40.89 12.74
CA PRO A 30 30.84 -41.73 11.58
C PRO A 30 29.71 -41.87 10.55
N CYS A 31 28.45 -41.63 10.94
CA CYS A 31 27.33 -41.65 10.01
C CYS A 31 27.17 -40.36 9.19
N GLY A 32 27.98 -39.32 9.44
CA GLY A 32 28.02 -38.07 8.68
C GLY A 32 27.21 -36.91 9.28
N HIS A 33 26.39 -37.17 10.32
CA HIS A 33 25.63 -36.11 10.99
C HIS A 33 26.49 -35.29 11.96
N ILE A 34 26.10 -34.03 12.18
CA ILE A 34 26.88 -33.03 12.92
C ILE A 34 26.06 -32.54 14.12
N PHE A 35 26.67 -32.52 15.31
CA PHE A 35 26.05 -32.04 16.55
C PHE A 35 27.10 -31.33 17.42
N CYS A 36 26.67 -30.62 18.47
CA CYS A 36 27.62 -30.10 19.46
C CYS A 36 28.18 -31.23 20.33
N ARG A 37 29.35 -31.01 20.94
CA ARG A 37 30.03 -32.04 21.76
C ARG A 37 29.17 -32.50 22.93
N VAL A 38 28.52 -31.55 23.60
CA VAL A 38 27.69 -31.81 24.78
C VAL A 38 26.58 -32.80 24.44
N CYS A 39 25.83 -32.56 23.37
CA CYS A 39 24.74 -33.45 22.95
C CYS A 39 25.22 -34.86 22.59
N LEU A 40 26.40 -35.01 21.98
CA LEU A 40 26.96 -36.32 21.64
C LEU A 40 27.44 -37.12 22.85
N VAL A 41 27.87 -36.44 23.92
CA VAL A 41 28.31 -37.10 25.16
C VAL A 41 27.12 -37.47 26.03
N THR A 42 26.06 -36.66 26.02
CA THR A 42 24.86 -36.89 26.85
C THR A 42 23.88 -37.89 26.24
N VAL A 43 23.94 -38.16 24.93
CA VAL A 43 22.98 -39.08 24.29
C VAL A 43 23.20 -40.53 24.74
N GLU A 44 22.11 -41.15 25.21
CA GLU A 44 22.02 -42.57 25.59
C GLU A 44 20.73 -43.20 25.03
N PRO A 45 20.81 -44.36 24.35
CA PRO A 45 22.03 -45.08 23.95
C PRO A 45 22.86 -44.28 22.92
N THR A 46 24.11 -44.70 22.67
CA THR A 46 25.04 -44.03 21.72
C THR A 46 24.65 -44.22 20.26
N ASN A 47 23.47 -43.72 19.90
CA ASN A 47 22.86 -43.77 18.59
C ASN A 47 22.65 -42.35 18.06
N CYS A 48 22.86 -42.16 16.77
CA CYS A 48 22.64 -40.87 16.13
C CYS A 48 21.18 -40.42 16.30
N PRO A 49 20.90 -39.20 16.80
CA PRO A 49 19.53 -38.68 16.94
C PRO A 49 18.72 -38.64 15.63
N LEU A 50 19.40 -38.49 14.48
CA LEU A 50 18.75 -38.34 13.18
C LEU A 50 18.53 -39.68 12.46
N CYS A 51 19.57 -40.52 12.37
CA CYS A 51 19.49 -41.78 11.60
C CYS A 51 19.54 -43.06 12.44
N ARG A 52 19.61 -42.95 13.77
CA ARG A 52 19.64 -44.05 14.76
C ARG A 52 20.80 -45.05 14.61
N LYS A 53 21.74 -44.83 13.70
CA LYS A 53 22.97 -45.64 13.60
C LYS A 53 23.80 -45.48 14.88
N ALA A 54 24.21 -46.61 15.46
CA ALA A 54 25.12 -46.63 16.59
C ALA A 54 26.47 -46.00 16.21
N PHE A 55 27.07 -45.26 17.13
CA PHE A 55 28.39 -44.67 16.94
C PHE A 55 29.27 -44.87 18.18
N ASN A 56 30.58 -44.96 17.97
CA ASN A 56 31.57 -44.97 19.05
C ASN A 56 31.98 -43.52 19.36
N ARG A 57 31.92 -43.13 20.65
CA ARG A 57 32.32 -41.81 21.15
C ARG A 57 33.78 -41.45 20.82
N GLU A 58 34.66 -42.44 20.71
CA GLU A 58 36.08 -42.23 20.35
C GLU A 58 36.26 -41.81 18.88
N ARG A 59 35.27 -42.09 18.01
CA ARG A 59 35.32 -41.74 16.59
C ARG A 59 34.67 -40.39 16.28
N ILE A 60 34.26 -39.64 17.31
CA ILE A 60 33.74 -38.28 17.15
C ILE A 60 34.91 -37.37 16.72
N LYS A 61 34.74 -36.65 15.62
CA LYS A 61 35.75 -35.71 15.11
C LYS A 61 35.26 -34.28 15.25
N LYS A 62 36.04 -33.43 15.91
CA LYS A 62 35.83 -31.98 15.91
C LYS A 62 35.99 -31.47 14.47
N LEU A 63 34.99 -30.76 13.96
CA LEU A 63 35.11 -30.09 12.68
C LEU A 63 35.85 -28.78 12.87
N HIS A 64 36.89 -28.57 12.07
CA HIS A 64 37.55 -27.27 11.98
C HIS A 64 36.66 -26.37 11.13
N VAL A 65 36.17 -25.29 11.73
CA VAL A 65 35.47 -24.23 11.02
C VAL A 65 36.45 -23.09 10.93
N ASP A 66 37.10 -22.96 9.78
CA ASP A 66 37.85 -21.76 9.43
C ASP A 66 36.84 -20.61 9.41
N ARG A 67 36.76 -19.86 10.51
CA ARG A 67 36.15 -18.54 10.46
C ARG A 67 37.21 -17.69 9.79
N PRO A 68 37.04 -17.26 8.53
CA PRO A 68 37.91 -16.21 8.02
C PRO A 68 37.82 -15.10 9.06
N GLU A 69 38.96 -14.60 9.53
CA GLU A 69 39.00 -13.33 10.23
C GLU A 69 38.40 -12.34 9.24
N LEU A 70 37.08 -12.15 9.33
CA LEU A 70 36.41 -11.16 8.51
C LEU A 70 36.97 -9.87 9.04
N ASP A 71 37.81 -9.22 8.23
CA ASP A 71 38.19 -7.84 8.44
C ASP A 71 36.92 -7.09 8.85
N MET A 72 36.98 -6.29 9.92
CA MET A 72 35.79 -5.62 10.44
C MET A 72 34.99 -4.89 9.34
N GLU A 73 35.65 -4.47 8.26
CA GLU A 73 35.02 -3.96 7.04
C GLU A 73 34.01 -4.93 6.42
N SER A 74 34.37 -6.21 6.23
CA SER A 74 33.50 -7.24 5.65
C SER A 74 32.28 -7.52 6.52
N ASP A 75 32.45 -7.54 7.84
CA ASP A 75 31.33 -7.69 8.79
C ASP A 75 30.37 -6.50 8.69
N LEU A 76 30.90 -5.27 8.67
CA LEU A 76 30.10 -4.06 8.52
C LEU A 76 29.39 -4.00 7.16
N LEU A 77 30.07 -4.40 6.07
CA LEU A 77 29.46 -4.52 4.75
C LEU A 77 28.30 -5.53 4.74
N GLN A 78 28.49 -6.70 5.38
CA GLN A 78 27.46 -7.71 5.50
C GLN A 78 26.27 -7.18 6.32
N ARG A 79 26.54 -6.46 7.42
CA ARG A 79 25.49 -5.82 8.24
C ARG A 79 24.71 -4.78 7.44
N VAL A 80 25.37 -3.96 6.61
CA VAL A 80 24.70 -3.02 5.68
C VAL A 80 23.81 -3.76 4.70
N ALA A 81 24.32 -4.83 4.07
CA ALA A 81 23.58 -5.60 3.09
C ALA A 81 22.32 -6.26 3.68
N LEU A 82 22.43 -6.84 4.88
CA LEU A 82 21.32 -7.53 5.55
C LEU A 82 20.29 -6.58 6.15
N ASN A 83 20.67 -5.34 6.50
CA ASN A 83 19.80 -4.38 7.18
C ASN A 83 19.38 -3.21 6.30
N PHE A 84 19.58 -3.31 4.98
CA PHE A 84 19.23 -2.25 4.03
C PHE A 84 17.73 -1.87 4.12
N ASP A 85 16.86 -2.87 4.33
CA ASP A 85 15.42 -2.72 4.48
C ASP A 85 14.92 -2.89 5.93
N ALA A 86 15.81 -2.85 6.92
CA ALA A 86 15.44 -3.01 8.32
C ALA A 86 14.54 -1.87 8.84
N LEU A 87 13.96 -2.08 10.02
CA LEU A 87 13.16 -1.06 10.70
C LEU A 87 14.03 0.17 11.08
N PRO A 88 13.44 1.37 11.18
CA PRO A 88 14.15 2.61 11.51
C PRO A 88 15.09 2.54 12.74
N PRO A 89 14.73 1.92 13.89
CA PRO A 89 15.65 1.86 15.03
C PRO A 89 16.91 1.04 14.72
N THR A 90 16.78 -0.06 13.99
CA THR A 90 17.93 -0.90 13.58
C THR A 90 18.84 -0.14 12.62
N LYS A 91 18.25 0.63 11.69
CA LYS A 91 18.98 1.48 10.75
C LYS A 91 19.75 2.60 11.45
N ALA A 92 19.12 3.26 12.43
CA ALA A 92 19.75 4.31 13.21
C ALA A 92 20.97 3.80 13.97
N GLN A 93 20.84 2.65 14.63
CA GLN A 93 21.97 2.01 15.33
C GLN A 93 23.10 1.66 14.36
N LEU A 94 22.77 1.06 13.21
CA LEU A 94 23.77 0.72 12.21
C LEU A 94 24.50 1.96 11.65
N SER A 95 23.77 3.06 11.44
CA SER A 95 24.35 4.32 10.98
C SER A 95 25.32 4.92 12.00
N ILE A 96 25.00 4.84 13.30
CA ILE A 96 25.88 5.25 14.40
C ILE A 96 27.13 4.38 14.44
N ASP A 97 26.98 3.06 14.40
CA ASP A 97 28.08 2.11 14.44
C ASP A 97 29.06 2.33 13.26
N LEU A 98 28.52 2.49 12.05
CA LEU A 98 29.30 2.77 10.83
C LEU A 98 29.99 4.12 10.89
N GLY A 99 29.28 5.17 11.34
CA GLY A 99 29.86 6.49 11.49
C GLY A 99 30.99 6.52 12.50
N ALA A 100 30.80 5.87 13.66
CA ALA A 100 31.82 5.75 14.70
C ALA A 100 33.02 4.94 14.22
N TRP A 101 32.81 3.89 13.44
CA TRP A 101 33.90 3.12 12.85
C TRP A 101 34.61 3.91 11.75
N LEU A 102 33.92 4.61 10.87
CA LEU A 102 34.58 5.41 9.82
C LEU A 102 35.25 6.68 10.38
N ALA A 103 34.90 7.12 11.59
CA ALA A 103 35.50 8.27 12.25
C ALA A 103 36.99 8.02 12.56
N GLY A 104 37.85 8.92 12.09
CA GLY A 104 39.30 8.86 12.32
C GLY A 104 40.08 7.98 11.34
N ARG A 105 39.40 7.33 10.38
CA ARG A 105 40.06 6.59 9.28
C ARG A 105 40.22 7.48 8.03
N PRO A 106 41.31 7.34 7.25
CA PRO A 106 41.52 8.08 6.00
C PRO A 106 40.37 7.90 5.01
N GLU A 107 40.09 8.90 4.18
CA GLU A 107 39.02 8.83 3.17
C GLU A 107 39.29 7.78 2.07
N ASP A 108 40.58 7.54 1.77
CA ASP A 108 41.00 6.58 0.74
C ASP A 108 40.94 5.11 1.21
N ASP A 109 40.78 4.88 2.52
CA ASP A 109 40.60 3.54 3.07
C ASP A 109 39.14 3.10 3.04
N HIS A 110 38.92 1.79 2.87
CA HIS A 110 37.60 1.14 2.95
C HIS A 110 36.56 1.75 1.99
N ILE A 111 36.98 2.03 0.75
CA ILE A 111 36.18 2.68 -0.30
C ILE A 111 34.83 1.96 -0.51
N ALA A 112 34.83 0.63 -0.46
CA ALA A 112 33.63 -0.17 -0.62
C ALA A 112 32.60 0.13 0.48
N LEU A 113 33.05 0.13 1.74
CA LEU A 113 32.19 0.43 2.89
C LEU A 113 31.69 1.87 2.89
N ARG A 114 32.54 2.84 2.53
CA ARG A 114 32.13 4.26 2.41
C ARG A 114 31.07 4.45 1.34
N LYS A 115 31.23 3.83 0.17
CA LYS A 115 30.22 3.85 -0.90
C LYS A 115 28.92 3.19 -0.47
N ALA A 116 29.00 2.04 0.20
CA ALA A 116 27.83 1.35 0.73
C ALA A 116 27.10 2.21 1.78
N TRP A 117 27.82 2.87 2.67
CA TRP A 117 27.26 3.77 3.68
C TRP A 117 26.61 5.02 3.05
N ALA A 118 27.27 5.65 2.06
CA ALA A 118 26.68 6.77 1.33
C ALA A 118 25.40 6.35 0.59
N ALA A 119 25.40 5.19 -0.07
CA ALA A 119 24.21 4.64 -0.71
C ALA A 119 23.10 4.35 0.29
N PHE A 120 23.44 3.83 1.47
CA PHE A 120 22.51 3.59 2.57
C PHE A 120 21.85 4.89 3.08
N GLN A 121 22.62 5.97 3.25
CA GLN A 121 22.08 7.28 3.63
C GLN A 121 21.14 7.85 2.56
N VAL A 122 21.53 7.78 1.29
CA VAL A 122 20.66 8.20 0.17
C VAL A 122 19.36 7.40 0.18
N TYR A 123 19.44 6.09 0.36
CA TYR A 123 18.27 5.24 0.43
C TYR A 123 17.33 5.62 1.58
N ASP A 124 17.86 5.94 2.76
CA ASP A 124 17.06 6.33 3.92
C ASP A 124 16.25 7.61 3.62
N THR A 125 16.89 8.64 3.06
CA THR A 125 16.21 9.87 2.66
C THR A 125 15.15 9.63 1.57
N LEU A 126 15.41 8.72 0.63
CA LEU A 126 14.44 8.34 -0.41
C LEU A 126 13.26 7.57 0.17
N SER A 127 13.50 6.71 1.17
CA SER A 127 12.46 5.96 1.88
C SER A 127 11.51 6.89 2.62
N GLU A 128 12.03 7.90 3.32
CA GLU A 128 11.23 8.92 4.00
C GLU A 128 10.39 9.74 3.01
N ARG A 129 10.99 10.20 1.90
CA ARG A 129 10.28 10.92 0.84
C ARG A 129 9.17 10.07 0.24
N LYS A 130 9.44 8.80 -0.07
CA LYS A 130 8.44 7.84 -0.56
C LYS A 130 7.29 7.66 0.43
N ALA A 131 7.58 7.56 1.73
CA ALA A 131 6.55 7.44 2.76
C ALA A 131 5.66 8.69 2.82
N HIS A 132 6.27 9.87 2.78
CA HIS A 132 5.57 11.15 2.75
C HIS A 132 4.73 11.34 1.48
N ASP A 133 5.27 11.02 0.31
CA ASP A 133 4.54 11.14 -0.96
C ASP A 133 3.37 10.16 -1.02
N LYS A 134 3.55 8.94 -0.47
CA LYS A 134 2.44 7.99 -0.30
C LYS A 134 1.32 8.55 0.58
N GLN A 135 1.65 9.28 1.64
CA GLN A 135 0.64 9.95 2.47
C GLN A 135 -0.07 11.09 1.71
N LYS A 136 0.68 11.88 0.93
CA LYS A 136 0.11 12.93 0.07
C LYS A 136 -0.83 12.37 -0.99
N ILE A 137 -0.43 11.31 -1.69
CA ILE A 137 -1.28 10.63 -2.69
C ILE A 137 -2.58 10.20 -2.04
N LYS A 138 -2.53 9.49 -0.90
CA LYS A 138 -3.73 9.09 -0.14
C LYS A 138 -4.60 10.26 0.31
N ARG A 139 -4.02 11.44 0.55
CA ARG A 139 -4.78 12.65 0.87
C ARG A 139 -5.48 13.19 -0.38
N PHE A 140 -4.77 13.29 -1.50
CA PHE A 140 -5.36 13.75 -2.75
C PHE A 140 -6.44 12.82 -3.28
N GLU A 141 -6.26 11.50 -3.16
CA GLU A 141 -7.29 10.51 -3.51
C GLU A 141 -8.58 10.74 -2.72
N ARG A 142 -8.49 11.00 -1.41
CA ARG A 142 -9.65 11.32 -0.57
C ARG A 142 -10.32 12.63 -0.98
N MET A 143 -9.53 13.67 -1.28
CA MET A 143 -10.06 14.95 -1.76
C MET A 143 -10.77 14.82 -3.11
N LEU A 144 -10.21 14.04 -4.04
CA LEU A 144 -10.83 13.77 -5.34
C LEU A 144 -12.13 12.98 -5.19
N ALA A 145 -12.14 11.96 -4.31
CA ALA A 145 -13.34 11.19 -4.02
C ALA A 145 -14.46 12.10 -3.47
N GLN A 146 -14.15 12.93 -2.47
CA GLN A 146 -15.11 13.89 -1.91
C GLN A 146 -15.63 14.86 -2.98
N ARG A 147 -14.73 15.40 -3.82
CA ARG A 147 -15.14 16.34 -4.87
C ARG A 147 -16.04 15.70 -5.92
N ASN A 148 -15.81 14.43 -6.24
CA ASN A 148 -16.66 13.69 -7.16
C ASN A 148 -18.05 13.45 -6.58
N GLU A 149 -18.15 13.15 -5.28
CA GLU A 149 -19.43 13.01 -4.57
C GLU A 149 -20.22 14.33 -4.54
N GLU A 150 -19.54 15.45 -4.24
CA GLU A 150 -20.14 16.80 -4.30
C GLU A 150 -20.66 17.11 -5.71
N ASN A 151 -19.87 16.84 -6.75
CA ASN A 151 -20.28 17.09 -8.14
C ASN A 151 -21.47 16.19 -8.55
N GLU A 152 -21.52 14.95 -8.07
CA GLU A 152 -22.64 14.05 -8.31
C GLU A 152 -23.93 14.57 -7.66
N TYR A 153 -23.84 15.01 -6.40
CA TYR A 153 -24.93 15.67 -5.70
C TYR A 153 -25.43 16.93 -6.42
N ASP A 154 -24.51 17.80 -6.87
CA ASP A 154 -24.84 19.01 -7.61
C ASP A 154 -25.52 18.69 -8.95
N ARG A 155 -25.02 17.67 -9.66
CA ARG A 155 -25.61 17.20 -10.92
C ARG A 155 -27.04 16.71 -10.72
N ASP A 156 -27.29 15.96 -9.65
CA ASP A 156 -28.62 15.42 -9.36
C ASP A 156 -29.57 16.52 -8.90
N THR A 157 -29.08 17.49 -8.13
CA THR A 157 -29.81 18.70 -7.76
C THR A 157 -30.19 19.52 -9.00
N PHE A 158 -29.25 19.70 -9.93
CA PHE A 158 -29.49 20.41 -11.19
C PHE A 158 -30.58 19.73 -12.02
N LYS A 159 -30.51 18.40 -12.19
CA LYS A 159 -31.54 17.62 -12.89
C LYS A 159 -32.92 17.75 -12.24
N ALA A 160 -32.99 17.75 -10.91
CA ALA A 160 -34.25 17.93 -10.19
C ALA A 160 -34.85 19.32 -10.48
N VAL A 161 -34.05 20.37 -10.41
CA VAL A 161 -34.47 21.74 -10.74
C VAL A 161 -34.92 21.83 -12.20
N GLU A 162 -34.15 21.29 -13.13
CA GLU A 162 -34.49 21.26 -14.56
C GLU A 162 -35.85 20.58 -14.80
N SER A 163 -36.06 19.40 -14.21
CA SER A 163 -37.34 18.68 -14.34
C SER A 163 -38.53 19.46 -13.78
N SER A 164 -38.33 20.18 -12.67
CA SER A 164 -39.35 21.05 -12.06
C SER A 164 -39.70 22.22 -12.99
N LEU A 165 -38.69 22.87 -13.57
CA LEU A 165 -38.87 23.97 -14.52
C LEU A 165 -39.59 23.50 -15.79
N LEU A 166 -39.21 22.36 -16.36
CA LEU A 166 -39.89 21.78 -17.53
C LEU A 166 -41.37 21.48 -17.22
N ALA A 167 -41.66 20.96 -16.04
CA ALA A 167 -43.04 20.74 -15.59
C ALA A 167 -43.82 22.07 -15.52
N GLN A 168 -43.26 23.12 -14.93
CA GLN A 168 -43.89 24.45 -14.88
C GLN A 168 -44.12 25.04 -16.27
N VAL A 169 -43.14 24.94 -17.18
CA VAL A 169 -43.27 25.40 -18.56
C VAL A 169 -44.41 24.67 -19.28
N SER A 170 -44.52 23.34 -19.11
CA SER A 170 -45.62 22.56 -19.69
C SER A 170 -47.00 22.98 -19.15
N GLN A 171 -47.11 23.25 -17.84
CA GLN A 171 -48.35 23.72 -17.21
C GLN A 171 -48.76 25.09 -17.74
N LEU A 172 -47.80 26.03 -17.81
CA LEU A 172 -48.05 27.36 -18.37
C LEU A 172 -48.44 27.30 -19.84
N THR A 173 -47.79 26.44 -20.62
CA THR A 173 -48.14 26.22 -22.03
C THR A 173 -49.57 25.70 -22.16
N ALA A 174 -49.98 24.73 -21.34
CA ALA A 174 -51.36 24.23 -21.31
C ALA A 174 -52.36 25.32 -20.93
N TYR A 175 -52.03 26.17 -19.95
CA TYR A 175 -52.87 27.29 -19.54
C TYR A 175 -53.06 28.33 -20.65
N VAL A 176 -51.98 28.71 -21.35
CA VAL A 176 -52.03 29.63 -22.50
C VAL A 176 -52.88 29.03 -23.63
N LEU A 177 -52.74 27.74 -23.91
CA LEU A 177 -53.58 27.05 -24.90
C LEU A 177 -55.06 27.10 -24.51
N LEU A 178 -55.40 26.81 -23.25
CA LEU A 178 -56.79 26.91 -22.76
C LEU A 178 -57.35 28.33 -22.89
N LEU A 179 -56.59 29.35 -22.50
CA LEU A 179 -56.99 30.75 -22.64
C LEU A 179 -57.24 31.13 -24.11
N SER A 180 -56.42 30.65 -25.04
CA SER A 180 -56.60 30.90 -26.48
C SER A 180 -57.91 30.29 -27.03
N VAL A 181 -58.28 29.10 -26.53
CA VAL A 181 -59.55 28.44 -26.87
C VAL A 181 -60.73 29.23 -26.31
N VAL A 182 -60.66 29.64 -25.03
CA VAL A 182 -61.70 30.45 -24.39
C VAL A 182 -61.89 31.78 -25.11
N SER A 183 -60.80 32.47 -25.46
CA SER A 183 -60.85 33.72 -26.23
C SER A 183 -61.49 33.54 -27.62
N SER A 184 -61.18 32.45 -28.31
CA SER A 184 -61.79 32.13 -29.61
C SER A 184 -63.29 31.87 -29.49
N LEU A 185 -63.71 31.14 -28.44
CA LEU A 185 -65.12 30.87 -28.16
C LEU A 185 -65.90 32.14 -27.80
N THR A 186 -65.35 32.99 -26.93
CA THR A 186 -66.00 34.26 -26.56
C THR A 186 -66.15 35.18 -27.77
N CYS A 187 -65.13 35.27 -28.63
CA CYS A 187 -65.19 36.05 -29.87
C CYS A 187 -66.27 35.52 -30.83
N ALA A 188 -66.42 34.19 -30.94
CA ALA A 188 -67.47 33.57 -31.74
C ALA A 188 -68.89 33.85 -31.18
N VAL A 189 -69.07 33.80 -29.86
CA VAL A 189 -70.34 34.11 -29.18
C VAL A 189 -70.71 35.58 -29.39
N VAL A 190 -69.78 36.51 -29.15
CA VAL A 190 -69.99 37.96 -29.37
C VAL A 190 -70.36 38.23 -30.84
N SER A 191 -69.68 37.58 -31.79
CA SER A 191 -69.97 37.70 -33.22
C SER A 191 -71.34 37.15 -33.62
N ARG A 192 -71.88 36.14 -32.91
CA ARG A 192 -73.25 35.64 -33.12
C ARG A 192 -74.29 36.58 -32.52
N LEU A 193 -74.07 37.06 -31.30
CA LEU A 193 -74.96 38.00 -30.63
C LEU A 193 -75.08 39.33 -31.40
N GLY A 194 -73.96 39.86 -31.90
CA GLY A 194 -73.98 41.06 -32.75
C GLY A 194 -74.81 40.88 -34.03
N ARG A 195 -74.73 39.70 -34.68
CA ARG A 195 -75.56 39.38 -35.85
C ARG A 195 -77.05 39.30 -35.52
N LEU A 196 -77.41 38.73 -34.36
CA LEU A 196 -78.80 38.66 -33.90
C LEU A 196 -79.39 40.06 -33.61
N GLN A 197 -78.62 40.96 -33.00
CA GLN A 197 -79.07 42.34 -32.76
C GLN A 197 -79.24 43.12 -34.07
N ILE A 198 -78.34 42.96 -35.05
CA ILE A 198 -78.48 43.60 -36.37
C ILE A 198 -79.71 43.07 -37.11
N TRP A 199 -80.00 41.76 -37.03
CA TRP A 199 -81.21 41.18 -37.63
C TRP A 199 -82.48 41.72 -36.98
N ARG A 200 -82.49 41.88 -35.65
CA ARG A 200 -83.63 42.44 -34.89
C ARG A 200 -83.90 43.91 -35.22
N LEU A 201 -82.87 44.71 -35.50
CA LEU A 201 -83.01 46.12 -35.91
C LEU A 201 -83.51 46.29 -37.35
N LYS A 202 -83.29 45.30 -38.23
CA LYS A 202 -83.80 45.32 -39.61
C LYS A 202 -85.23 44.80 -39.76
N SER A 203 -85.78 44.17 -38.72
CA SER A 203 -87.12 43.57 -38.74
C SER A 203 -88.18 44.41 -38.05
N THR A 204 -87.87 45.65 -37.63
CA THR A 204 -88.88 46.64 -37.28
C THR A 204 -89.49 47.20 -38.57
N PRO A 205 -90.77 46.93 -38.86
CA PRO A 205 -91.43 47.44 -40.06
C PRO A 205 -91.47 48.97 -39.98
N SER A 206 -90.98 49.63 -41.03
CA SER A 206 -91.22 51.04 -41.25
C SER A 206 -92.70 51.21 -41.61
N ASP A 207 -93.51 51.60 -40.63
CA ASP A 207 -94.80 52.23 -40.89
C ASP A 207 -94.52 53.58 -41.58
N SER A 208 -94.51 53.58 -42.91
CA SER A 208 -94.60 54.79 -43.71
C SER A 208 -96.01 54.92 -44.23
N SER A 209 -96.69 55.93 -43.67
CA SER A 209 -97.92 56.56 -44.13
C SER A 209 -97.82 57.12 -45.55
#